data_AF-A0A2W5QEW3-F1
#
_entry.id   AF-A0A2W5QEW3-F1
#
_cell.length_a   1.000
_cell.length_b   1.000
_cell.length_c   1.000
_cell.angle_alpha   90.00
_cell.angle_beta   90.00
_cell.angle_gamma   90.00
#
_symmetry.space_group_name_H-M   'P 1'
#
loop_
_entity.id
_entity.type
_entity.pdbx_description
1 polymer ?
#
loop_
_entity_poly.entity_id
_entity_poly.type
_entity_poly.pdbx_seq_one_letter_code
_entity_poly.pdbx_strand_id
1 'polypeptide(L)'
;MVVMMDWRAELFGTPVRAAVSLLLLAALGWAAWHVVDWALLQAVFRPDAQACRAVHHGACWGVIAEKWRPMLFGRYPYEEQWRPAVAVALLSATTLLSAWPRCWRWWLLPLWLGTLAVAVLLMFGGVAGLSQVPTNRW
;
A
#
# COMPACT_ATOMS: atom_id res chain seq x y z
N MET A 1 18.56 -20.31 10.89
CA MET A 1 18.18 -20.26 12.31
C MET A 1 16.78 -19.66 12.36
N VAL A 2 15.74 -20.50 12.24
CA VAL A 2 14.35 -20.06 12.43
C VAL A 2 14.08 -20.28 13.90
N VAL A 3 13.98 -19.21 14.68
CA VAL A 3 13.53 -19.31 16.07
C VAL A 3 12.09 -19.84 16.01
N MET A 4 11.87 -21.05 16.52
CA MET A 4 10.52 -21.58 16.69
C MET A 4 9.92 -20.81 17.88
N MET A 5 9.29 -19.68 17.55
CA MET A 5 8.72 -18.77 18.54
C MET A 5 7.48 -19.42 19.14
N ASP A 6 7.52 -19.71 20.43
CA ASP A 6 6.42 -20.36 21.12
C ASP A 6 5.38 -19.30 21.52
N TRP A 7 4.51 -18.97 20.55
CA TRP A 7 3.56 -17.84 20.62
C TRP A 7 2.73 -17.80 21.91
N ARG A 8 2.41 -18.98 22.48
CA ARG A 8 1.65 -19.08 23.73
C ARG A 8 2.44 -18.59 24.94
N ALA A 9 3.73 -18.91 25.02
CA ALA A 9 4.60 -18.48 26.10
C ALA A 9 4.88 -16.97 26.03
N GLU A 10 5.02 -16.41 24.83
CA GLU A 10 5.26 -14.98 24.68
C GLU A 10 4.02 -14.13 24.96
N LEU A 11 2.84 -14.57 24.50
CA LEU A 11 1.59 -13.82 24.68
C LEU A 11 0.97 -14.01 26.07
N PHE A 12 1.11 -15.20 26.67
CA PHE A 12 0.40 -15.58 27.90
C PHE A 12 1.30 -16.10 29.02
N GLY A 13 2.63 -16.05 28.88
CA GLY A 13 3.57 -16.60 29.86
C GLY A 13 3.60 -15.89 31.22
N THR A 14 3.04 -14.69 31.33
CA THR A 14 2.84 -13.97 32.61
C THR A 14 1.45 -13.34 32.66
N PRO A 15 0.85 -13.14 33.85
CA PRO A 15 -0.48 -12.53 33.97
C PRO A 15 -0.54 -11.12 33.37
N VAL A 16 0.57 -10.36 33.43
CA VAL A 16 0.67 -9.04 32.80
C VAL A 16 0.66 -9.15 31.27
N ARG A 17 1.44 -10.07 30.69
CA ARG A 17 1.46 -10.29 29.23
C ARG A 17 0.10 -10.78 28.72
N ALA A 18 -0.55 -11.67 29.46
CA ALA A 18 -1.89 -12.14 29.14
C ALA A 18 -2.93 -11.01 29.17
N ALA A 19 -2.89 -10.15 30.20
CA ALA A 19 -3.79 -9.00 30.32
C ALA A 19 -3.58 -7.98 29.20
N VAL A 20 -2.33 -7.64 28.88
CA VAL A 20 -2.00 -6.73 27.78
C VAL A 20 -2.43 -7.31 26.43
N SER A 21 -2.17 -8.60 26.18
CA SER A 21 -2.59 -9.27 24.96
C SER A 21 -4.10 -9.27 24.79
N LEU A 22 -4.86 -9.54 25.86
CA LEU A 22 -6.32 -9.51 25.85
C LEU A 22 -6.85 -8.09 25.59
N LEU A 23 -6.24 -7.08 26.22
CA LEU A 23 -6.61 -5.68 26.01
C LEU A 23 -6.35 -5.23 24.56
N LEU A 24 -5.21 -5.62 23.99
CA LEU A 24 -4.90 -5.35 22.58
C LEU A 24 -5.89 -6.04 21.64
N LEU A 25 -6.23 -7.30 21.91
CA LEU A 25 -7.24 -8.03 21.13
C LEU A 25 -8.62 -7.35 21.22
N ALA A 26 -9.02 -6.91 22.41
CA ALA A 26 -10.27 -6.19 22.60
C ALA A 26 -10.28 -4.85 21.86
N ALA A 27 -9.18 -4.08 21.93
CA ALA A 27 -9.04 -2.82 21.22
C ALA A 27 -9.05 -3.01 19.69
N LEU A 28 -8.36 -4.05 19.19
CA LEU A 28 -8.38 -4.41 17.77
C LEU A 28 -9.78 -4.84 17.31
N GLY A 29 -10.49 -5.64 18.12
CA GLY A 29 -11.86 -6.04 17.82
C GLY A 29 -12.82 -4.86 17.77
N TRP A 30 -12.70 -3.93 18.72
CA TRP A 30 -13.47 -2.69 18.73
C TRP A 30 -13.16 -1.80 17.52
N ALA A 31 -11.89 -1.58 17.20
CA ALA A 31 -11.49 -0.81 16.02
C ALA A 31 -11.96 -1.47 14.72
N ALA A 32 -11.82 -2.80 14.60
CA ALA A 32 -12.28 -3.54 13.43
C ALA A 32 -13.79 -3.42 13.24
N TRP A 33 -14.58 -3.48 14.32
CA TRP A 33 -16.02 -3.27 14.25
C TRP A 33 -16.37 -1.89 13.70
N HIS A 34 -15.74 -0.82 14.21
CA HIS A 34 -15.97 0.54 13.70
C HIS A 34 -15.54 0.72 12.24
N VAL A 35 -14.44 0.09 11.84
CA VAL A 35 -13.99 0.09 10.45
C VAL A 35 -15.00 -0.62 9.55
N VAL A 36 -15.53 -1.78 9.97
CA VAL A 36 -16.54 -2.51 9.20
C VAL A 36 -17.85 -1.73 9.11
N ASP A 37 -18.30 -1.15 10.21
CA ASP A 37 -19.51 -0.32 10.24
C ASP A 37 -19.38 0.87 9.28
N TRP A 38 -18.27 1.60 9.36
CA TRP A 38 -18.01 2.74 8.49
C TRP A 38 -17.77 2.35 7.02
N ALA A 39 -16.93 1.34 6.77
CA ALA A 39 -16.47 0.99 5.43
C ALA A 39 -17.46 0.14 4.64
N LEU A 40 -18.32 -0.63 5.30
CA LEU A 40 -19.20 -1.60 4.65
C LEU A 40 -20.67 -1.37 4.97
N LEU A 41 -21.03 -1.24 6.25
CA LEU A 41 -22.43 -1.20 6.67
C LEU A 41 -23.11 0.14 6.35
N GLN A 42 -22.40 1.24 6.58
CA GLN A 42 -22.90 2.61 6.35
C GLN A 42 -22.36 3.22 5.04
N ALA A 43 -21.73 2.43 4.17
CA ALA A 43 -21.00 2.95 3.02
C ALA A 43 -21.87 3.13 1.76
N VAL A 44 -21.51 4.13 0.94
CA VAL A 44 -22.12 4.37 -0.37
C VAL A 44 -21.22 3.82 -1.46
N PHE A 45 -21.70 2.79 -2.15
CA PHE A 45 -20.98 2.11 -3.22
C PHE A 45 -21.22 2.68 -4.61
N ARG A 46 -22.31 3.44 -4.80
CA ARG A 46 -22.61 4.04 -6.10
C ARG A 46 -21.72 5.26 -6.35
N PRO A 47 -21.27 5.50 -7.61
CA PRO A 47 -20.53 6.70 -7.99
C PRO A 47 -21.47 7.92 -8.09
N ASP A 48 -22.08 8.29 -6.96
CA ASP A 48 -23.02 9.39 -6.86
C ASP A 48 -22.52 10.43 -5.83
N ALA A 49 -22.14 11.60 -6.35
CA ALA A 49 -21.60 12.68 -5.54
C ALA A 49 -22.62 13.30 -4.58
N GLN A 50 -23.92 13.29 -4.90
CA GLN A 50 -24.96 13.77 -3.99
C GLN A 50 -25.20 12.77 -2.87
N ALA A 51 -25.32 11.48 -3.20
CA ALA A 51 -25.46 10.42 -2.21
C ALA A 51 -24.28 10.41 -1.23
N CYS A 52 -23.05 10.55 -1.72
CA CYS A 52 -21.87 10.61 -0.86
C CYS A 52 -21.78 11.86 0.04
N ARG A 53 -22.35 13.00 -0.37
CA ARG A 53 -22.43 14.20 0.48
C ARG A 53 -23.54 14.13 1.52
N ALA A 54 -24.59 13.36 1.24
CA ALA A 54 -25.73 13.19 2.15
C ALA A 54 -25.41 12.25 3.33
N VAL A 55 -24.36 11.42 3.23
CA VAL A 55 -23.94 10.54 4.32
C VAL A 55 -23.13 11.31 5.36
N HIS A 56 -23.64 11.33 6.59
CA HIS A 56 -22.96 11.92 7.75
C HIS A 56 -21.93 10.96 8.38
N HIS A 57 -22.18 9.66 8.31
CA HIS A 57 -21.33 8.60 8.85
C HIS A 57 -21.26 7.44 7.86
N GLY A 58 -20.07 7.15 7.32
CA GLY A 58 -19.86 6.06 6.35
C GLY A 58 -18.84 6.41 5.27
N ALA A 59 -18.25 5.38 4.66
CA ALA A 59 -17.30 5.54 3.56
C ALA A 59 -18.03 5.81 2.23
N CYS A 60 -17.46 6.67 1.39
CA CYS A 60 -17.92 6.86 0.02
C CYS A 60 -16.98 6.14 -0.96
N TRP A 61 -17.33 4.91 -1.35
CA TRP A 61 -16.60 4.17 -2.37
C TRP A 61 -16.82 4.72 -3.78
N GLY A 62 -17.90 5.49 -3.99
CA GLY A 62 -18.14 6.19 -5.25
C GLY A 62 -16.99 7.12 -5.67
N VAL A 63 -16.35 7.79 -4.70
CA VAL A 63 -15.17 8.63 -4.97
C VAL A 63 -13.99 7.78 -5.43
N ILE A 64 -13.78 6.61 -4.83
CA ILE A 64 -12.70 5.69 -5.23
C ILE A 64 -12.97 5.17 -6.64
N ALA A 65 -14.21 4.74 -6.93
CA ALA A 65 -14.59 4.27 -8.27
C ALA A 65 -14.31 5.32 -9.36
N GLU A 66 -14.57 6.59 -9.08
CA GLU A 66 -14.36 7.70 -10.03
C GLU A 66 -12.92 8.25 -10.07
N LYS A 67 -12.17 8.16 -8.95
CA LYS A 67 -10.90 8.90 -8.77
C LYS A 67 -9.71 8.03 -8.41
N TRP A 68 -9.82 6.69 -8.46
CA TRP A 68 -8.70 5.81 -8.13
C TRP A 68 -7.44 6.08 -8.97
N ARG A 69 -7.57 6.43 -10.26
CA ARG A 69 -6.42 6.72 -11.13
C ARG A 69 -5.61 7.94 -10.67
N PRO A 70 -6.20 9.14 -10.50
CA PRO A 70 -5.48 10.28 -9.92
C PRO A 70 -4.94 10.01 -8.51
N MET A 71 -5.60 9.18 -7.70
CA MET A 71 -5.10 8.81 -6.37
C MET A 71 -3.81 7.98 -6.44
N LEU A 72 -3.71 7.06 -7.40
CA LEU A 72 -2.53 6.19 -7.57
C LEU A 72 -1.41 6.84 -8.38
N PHE A 73 -1.76 7.57 -9.45
CA PHE A 73 -0.81 8.06 -10.46
C PHE A 73 -0.68 9.60 -10.46
N GLY A 74 -1.36 10.31 -9.56
CA GLY A 74 -1.29 11.76 -9.50
C GLY A 74 -1.79 12.42 -10.79
N ARG A 75 -0.98 13.35 -11.34
CA ARG A 75 -1.26 14.06 -12.59
C ARG A 75 -0.54 13.47 -13.80
N TYR A 76 -0.08 12.23 -13.70
CA TYR A 76 0.63 11.56 -14.79
C TYR A 76 -0.29 11.41 -16.02
N PRO A 77 0.21 11.67 -17.25
CA PRO A 77 -0.59 11.53 -18.48
C PRO A 77 -1.26 10.16 -18.57
N TYR A 78 -2.55 10.14 -18.94
CA TYR A 78 -3.40 8.95 -18.84
C TYR A 78 -2.85 7.75 -19.60
N GLU A 79 -2.41 7.96 -20.85
CA GLU A 79 -1.85 6.91 -21.71
C GLU A 79 -0.51 6.37 -21.21
N GLU A 80 0.15 7.09 -20.31
CA GLU A 80 1.49 6.76 -19.83
C GLU A 80 1.50 6.25 -18.39
N GLN A 81 0.33 6.10 -17.73
CA GLN A 81 0.20 5.61 -16.36
C GLN A 81 0.77 4.19 -16.15
N TRP A 82 0.97 3.43 -17.22
CA TRP A 82 1.66 2.14 -17.14
C TRP A 82 3.12 2.29 -16.67
N ARG A 83 3.77 3.44 -16.93
CA ARG A 83 5.16 3.71 -16.54
C ARG A 83 5.34 3.74 -15.02
N PRO A 84 4.59 4.56 -14.25
CA PRO A 84 4.62 4.50 -12.79
C PRO A 84 4.11 3.17 -12.24
N ALA A 85 3.14 2.51 -12.89
CA ALA A 85 2.69 1.18 -12.46
C ALA A 85 3.81 0.14 -12.51
N VAL A 86 4.58 0.11 -13.60
CA VAL A 86 5.75 -0.77 -13.75
C VAL A 86 6.85 -0.38 -12.76
N ALA A 87 7.11 0.92 -12.56
CA ALA A 87 8.10 1.37 -11.59
C ALA A 87 7.77 0.90 -10.16
N VAL A 88 6.52 1.06 -9.72
CA VAL A 88 6.05 0.57 -8.41
C VAL A 88 6.14 -0.96 -8.32
N ALA A 89 5.77 -1.68 -9.38
CA ALA A 89 5.88 -3.14 -9.41
C ALA A 89 7.35 -3.61 -9.26
N LEU A 90 8.29 -2.98 -9.98
CA LEU A 90 9.71 -3.28 -9.89
C LEU A 90 10.28 -2.98 -8.49
N LEU A 91 9.99 -1.81 -7.94
CA LEU A 91 10.43 -1.43 -6.60
C LEU A 91 9.85 -2.37 -5.53
N SER A 92 8.58 -2.75 -5.67
CA SER A 92 7.93 -3.70 -4.76
C SER A 92 8.58 -5.08 -4.84
N ALA A 93 8.84 -5.58 -6.06
CA ALA A 93 9.51 -6.87 -6.26
C ALA A 93 10.93 -6.87 -5.66
N THR A 94 11.71 -5.82 -5.91
CA THR A 94 13.07 -5.67 -5.33
C THR A 94 13.01 -5.56 -3.80
N THR A 95 12.00 -4.87 -3.26
CA THR A 95 11.79 -4.75 -1.81
C THR A 95 11.41 -6.10 -1.18
N LEU A 96 10.48 -6.84 -1.77
CA LEU A 96 10.08 -8.17 -1.30
C LEU A 96 11.25 -9.16 -1.35
N LEU A 97 12.06 -9.10 -2.41
CA LEU A 97 13.27 -9.90 -2.53
C LEU A 97 14.31 -9.52 -1.46
N SER A 98 14.46 -8.22 -1.19
CA SER A 98 15.34 -7.70 -0.13
C SER A 98 14.84 -8.06 1.28
N ALA A 99 13.53 -8.20 1.48
CA ALA A 99 12.96 -8.60 2.76
C ALA A 99 13.26 -10.07 3.11
N TRP A 100 13.66 -10.91 2.13
CA TRP A 100 14.02 -12.29 2.37
C TRP A 100 15.51 -12.43 2.72
N PRO A 101 15.88 -12.82 3.97
CA PRO A 101 17.28 -12.89 4.38
C PRO A 101 18.16 -13.84 3.54
N ARG A 102 17.56 -14.81 2.85
CA ARG A 102 18.27 -15.72 1.94
C ARG A 102 18.85 -15.03 0.71
N CYS A 103 18.27 -13.89 0.34
CA CYS A 103 18.67 -13.10 -0.82
C CYS A 103 19.77 -12.08 -0.49
N TRP A 104 20.17 -11.96 0.78
CA TRP A 104 21.19 -11.00 1.24
C TRP A 104 22.58 -11.36 0.75
N ARG A 105 22.87 -10.92 -0.47
CA ARG A 105 24.13 -11.12 -1.18
C ARG A 105 24.57 -9.80 -1.80
N TRP A 106 25.84 -9.72 -2.20
CA TRP A 106 26.44 -8.54 -2.80
C TRP A 106 25.68 -8.01 -4.04
N TRP A 107 24.95 -8.88 -4.76
CA TRP A 107 24.15 -8.50 -5.94
C TRP A 107 22.89 -7.69 -5.62
N LEU A 108 22.44 -7.61 -4.37
CA LEU A 108 21.29 -6.77 -4.00
C LEU A 108 21.59 -5.28 -4.22
N LEU A 109 22.82 -4.84 -3.96
CA LEU A 109 23.21 -3.45 -4.14
C LEU A 109 23.10 -3.01 -5.62
N PRO A 110 23.73 -3.68 -6.61
CA PRO A 110 23.56 -3.33 -8.01
C PRO A 110 22.12 -3.56 -8.50
N LEU A 111 21.37 -4.53 -7.96
CA LEU A 111 19.95 -4.68 -8.29
C LEU A 111 19.15 -3.45 -7.86
N TRP A 112 19.35 -2.94 -6.65
CA TRP A 112 18.68 -1.73 -6.16
C TRP A 112 19.04 -0.51 -7.02
N LEU A 113 20.32 -0.30 -7.29
CA LEU A 113 20.77 0.81 -8.13
C LEU A 113 20.18 0.71 -9.53
N GLY A 114 20.17 -0.48 -10.13
CA GLY A 114 19.55 -0.73 -11.43
C GLY A 114 18.04 -0.49 -11.42
N THR A 115 17.34 -0.99 -10.40
CA THR A 115 15.89 -0.81 -10.24
C THR A 115 15.53 0.67 -10.10
N LEU A 116 16.26 1.42 -9.28
CA LEU A 116 16.06 2.86 -9.11
C LEU A 116 16.34 3.62 -10.40
N ALA A 117 17.44 3.31 -11.09
CA ALA A 117 17.77 3.93 -12.37
C ALA A 117 16.66 3.67 -13.41
N VAL A 118 16.22 2.42 -13.53
CA VAL A 118 15.14 2.03 -14.44
C VAL A 118 13.83 2.74 -14.07
N ALA A 119 13.47 2.80 -12.79
CA ALA A 119 12.26 3.49 -12.33
C ALA A 119 12.30 4.99 -12.66
N VAL A 120 13.42 5.68 -12.41
CA VAL A 120 13.58 7.11 -12.70
C VAL A 120 13.52 7.37 -14.21
N LEU A 121 14.21 6.56 -15.03
CA LEU A 121 14.15 6.67 -16.49
C LEU A 121 12.73 6.41 -17.01
N LEU A 122 12.05 5.41 -16.45
CA LEU A 122 10.64 5.12 -16.75
C LEU A 122 9.74 6.28 -16.37
N MET A 123 9.95 7.00 -15.28
CA MET A 123 9.04 8.10 -14.90
C MET A 123 9.35 9.41 -15.63
N PHE A 124 10.63 9.75 -15.79
CA PHE A 124 11.06 10.99 -16.44
C PHE A 124 10.91 10.93 -17.97
N GLY A 125 11.32 9.83 -18.60
CA GLY A 125 11.28 9.65 -20.05
C GLY A 125 12.37 10.41 -20.78
N GLY A 126 12.16 10.66 -22.08
CA GLY A 126 13.15 11.30 -22.95
C GLY A 126 14.24 10.36 -23.50
N VAL A 127 14.16 9.06 -23.18
CA VAL A 127 15.04 8.01 -23.71
C VAL A 127 14.20 6.92 -24.37
N ALA A 128 14.77 6.21 -25.36
CA ALA A 128 14.11 5.11 -26.08
C ALA A 128 12.76 5.46 -26.72
N GLY A 129 12.55 6.73 -27.11
CA GLY A 129 11.30 7.19 -27.74
C GLY A 129 10.16 7.49 -26.76
N LEU A 130 10.39 7.39 -25.45
CA LEU A 130 9.41 7.77 -24.43
C LEU A 130 9.25 9.29 -24.35
N SER A 131 8.01 9.76 -24.24
CA SER A 131 7.74 11.18 -24.03
C SER A 131 8.34 11.65 -22.69
N GLN A 132 8.79 12.89 -22.66
CA GLN A 132 9.31 13.49 -21.45
C GLN A 132 8.15 13.99 -20.58
N VAL A 133 8.07 13.51 -19.34
CA VAL A 133 7.08 13.96 -18.36
C VAL A 133 7.77 14.82 -17.29
N PRO A 134 7.36 16.09 -17.11
CA PRO A 134 8.00 16.97 -16.15
C PRO A 134 7.75 16.53 -14.71
N THR A 135 8.73 16.79 -13.84
CA THR A 135 8.73 16.40 -12.41
C THR A 135 7.61 16.99 -11.58
N ASN A 136 6.88 17.98 -12.07
CA ASN A 136 5.70 18.52 -11.38
C ASN A 136 4.42 17.70 -11.60
N ARG A 137 4.45 16.66 -12.46
CA ARG A 137 3.29 15.82 -12.78
C ARG A 137 3.33 14.44 -12.12
N TRP A 138 4.44 14.07 -11.50
CA TRP A 138 4.58 12.84 -10.75
C TRP A 138 4.94 13.11 -9.30
#